data_AF-A0A960XS81-F1
#
_entry.id   AF-A0A960XS81-F1
#
_cell.length_a   1.000
_cell.length_b   1.000
_cell.length_c   1.000
_cell.angle_alpha   90.00
_cell.angle_beta   90.00
_cell.angle_gamma   90.00
#
_symmetry.space_group_name_H-M   'P 1'
#
loop_
_entity.id
_entity.type
_entity.pdbx_description
1 polymer ?
#
loop_
_entity_poly.entity_id
_entity_poly.type
_entity_poly.pdbx_seq_one_letter_code
_entity_poly.pdbx_strand_id
1 'polypeptide(L)'
;MKAKSNPFLRSLALVSTIVLSIGSNTFANDYQWNGTSSSDWNIAGNWSPAGSFFGRTITAGPAPTGATFAHRLNVLNGAGSPLIYDGSLGSTVYANSASGQRGLVMSSGSGAPASSFTITGGSFSTAGSNAADAIGNSTTSGTTSVLTVDGGAFIGSGAGTIINFGGATNVSTFNIISGSATLTTLTVSNSGGGSGTVNLDGGTLSVNKINKASSGTASFNFNGGTLKARQNEPAFITGLSSVNVNSGGAIIDTNSFDVTIANTLKDGGGGGGLTKNNGGTLTLTVAPTYTGPTVINGGTLALNPSNTFAYNNTISGAGSLAIGGAVILGGANTYLGTTSVNAGSLTLGGSLTSDVTVAGGADLAGEGSTTG
;
A
#
# COMPACT_ATOMS: atom_id res chain seq x y z
N MET A 1 45.58 23.92 -17.07
CA MET A 1 44.78 23.39 -15.94
C MET A 1 43.42 22.97 -16.50
N LYS A 2 43.14 21.66 -16.58
CA LYS A 2 41.84 21.12 -17.00
C LYS A 2 40.97 20.97 -15.76
N ALA A 3 39.80 21.62 -15.73
CA ALA A 3 38.84 21.49 -14.64
C ALA A 3 38.20 20.08 -14.68
N LYS A 4 38.24 19.38 -13.53
CA LYS A 4 37.58 18.09 -13.31
C LYS A 4 36.05 18.32 -13.22
N SER A 5 35.29 17.59 -14.02
CA SER A 5 33.83 17.47 -13.87
C SER A 5 33.49 16.65 -12.63
N ASN A 6 32.63 17.19 -11.76
CA ASN A 6 32.20 16.58 -10.51
C ASN A 6 30.95 15.69 -10.76
N PRO A 7 30.94 14.37 -10.46
CA PRO A 7 29.89 13.45 -10.89
C PRO A 7 28.77 13.27 -9.84
N PHE A 8 28.31 14.37 -9.23
CA PHE A 8 27.21 14.35 -8.25
C PHE A 8 26.06 15.28 -8.66
N LEU A 9 25.46 15.02 -9.82
CA LEU A 9 24.09 15.43 -10.10
C LEU A 9 23.17 14.26 -9.75
N ARG A 10 22.78 14.19 -8.47
CA ARG A 10 21.69 13.33 -8.03
C ARG A 10 20.40 13.89 -8.61
N SER A 11 19.70 13.05 -9.37
CA SER A 11 18.32 13.26 -9.84
C SER A 11 17.45 13.85 -8.72
N LEU A 12 17.13 15.13 -8.83
CA LEU A 12 16.12 15.78 -8.01
C LEU A 12 14.77 15.25 -8.48
N ALA A 13 14.19 14.32 -7.73
CA ALA A 13 12.83 13.87 -7.96
C ALA A 13 11.92 15.10 -7.83
N LEU A 14 11.27 15.49 -8.93
CA LEU A 14 10.20 16.49 -8.91
C LEU A 14 9.09 15.96 -8.01
N VAL A 15 9.04 16.44 -6.76
CA VAL A 15 7.82 16.36 -5.96
C VAL A 15 6.89 17.39 -6.57
N SER A 16 6.01 16.93 -7.46
CA SER A 16 4.93 17.78 -7.99
C SER A 16 3.96 18.07 -6.86
N THR A 17 4.16 19.17 -6.15
CA THR A 17 3.19 19.71 -5.21
C THR A 17 1.98 20.18 -6.03
N ILE A 18 0.93 19.37 -6.08
CA ILE A 18 -0.38 19.82 -6.58
C ILE A 18 -0.90 20.85 -5.58
N VAL A 19 -0.86 22.12 -5.97
CA VAL A 19 -1.58 23.19 -5.25
C VAL A 19 -3.07 22.98 -5.54
N LEU A 20 -3.79 22.49 -4.54
CA LEU A 20 -5.25 22.31 -4.60
C LEU A 20 -5.93 23.64 -4.25
N SER A 21 -6.35 24.43 -5.25
CA SER A 21 -7.27 25.53 -5.01
C SER A 21 -8.70 24.98 -4.89
N ILE A 22 -9.22 24.84 -3.67
CA ILE A 22 -10.62 24.48 -3.45
C ILE A 22 -11.49 25.74 -3.56
N GLY A 23 -11.95 26.04 -4.78
CA GLY A 23 -13.14 26.88 -4.94
C GLY A 23 -14.34 26.15 -4.35
N SER A 24 -15.05 26.79 -3.43
CA SER A 24 -16.31 26.29 -2.87
C SER A 24 -17.28 25.96 -3.99
N ASN A 25 -17.65 24.69 -4.20
CA ASN A 25 -18.65 24.34 -5.21
C ASN A 25 -19.58 23.21 -4.77
N THR A 26 -20.86 23.52 -4.99
CA THR A 26 -22.03 22.66 -5.17
C THR A 26 -21.73 21.25 -5.69
N PHE A 27 -22.56 20.30 -5.26
CA PHE A 27 -22.60 18.91 -5.73
C PHE A 27 -22.40 18.83 -7.26
N ALA A 28 -21.39 18.10 -7.74
CA ALA A 28 -21.25 17.85 -9.17
C ALA A 28 -21.41 16.37 -9.54
N ASN A 29 -21.66 16.20 -10.84
CA ASN A 29 -22.18 15.03 -11.53
C ASN A 29 -21.60 13.68 -11.11
N ASP A 30 -22.47 12.68 -11.09
CA ASP A 30 -22.09 11.27 -11.04
C ASP A 30 -22.06 10.69 -12.46
N TYR A 31 -20.92 10.11 -12.83
CA TYR A 31 -20.80 9.34 -14.06
C TYR A 31 -20.72 7.86 -13.72
N GLN A 32 -21.52 7.05 -14.41
CA GLN A 32 -21.59 5.62 -14.18
C GLN A 32 -21.12 4.84 -15.40
N TRP A 33 -20.04 4.09 -15.22
CA TRP A 33 -19.59 3.08 -16.16
C TRP A 33 -20.45 1.82 -16.02
N ASN A 34 -20.84 1.23 -17.15
CA ASN A 34 -21.55 -0.05 -17.22
C ASN A 34 -20.77 -1.13 -18.00
N GLY A 35 -19.86 -0.72 -18.90
CA GLY A 35 -19.00 -1.63 -19.67
C GLY A 35 -19.75 -2.50 -20.67
N THR A 36 -20.64 -1.90 -21.47
CA THR A 36 -21.58 -2.62 -22.36
C THR A 36 -20.96 -3.25 -23.59
N SER A 37 -19.91 -2.67 -24.15
CA SER A 37 -19.40 -3.04 -25.47
C SER A 37 -17.87 -3.04 -25.58
N SER A 38 -17.18 -2.27 -24.74
CA SER A 38 -15.73 -2.09 -24.78
C SER A 38 -15.21 -1.62 -23.43
N SER A 39 -13.90 -1.66 -23.25
CA SER A 39 -13.17 -1.11 -22.11
C SER A 39 -12.72 0.35 -22.26
N ASP A 40 -12.92 0.92 -23.45
CA ASP A 40 -12.49 2.27 -23.78
C ASP A 40 -13.37 3.34 -23.12
N TRP A 41 -12.73 4.20 -22.32
CA TRP A 41 -13.33 5.33 -21.61
C TRP A 41 -14.14 6.25 -22.52
N ASN A 42 -13.72 6.47 -23.78
CA ASN A 42 -14.31 7.47 -24.66
C ASN A 42 -15.59 6.99 -25.37
N ILE A 43 -15.92 5.70 -25.27
CA ILE A 43 -17.11 5.14 -25.93
C ILE A 43 -18.35 5.42 -25.07
N ALA A 44 -19.15 6.41 -25.49
CA ALA A 44 -20.36 6.85 -24.79
C ALA A 44 -21.34 5.71 -24.44
N GLY A 45 -21.45 4.70 -25.32
CA GLY A 45 -22.33 3.53 -25.09
C GLY A 45 -21.97 2.68 -23.87
N ASN A 46 -20.74 2.76 -23.37
CA ASN A 46 -20.31 2.07 -22.16
C ASN A 46 -20.75 2.78 -20.87
N TRP A 47 -21.20 4.04 -20.97
CA TRP A 47 -21.68 4.84 -19.86
C TRP A 47 -23.20 4.74 -19.74
N SER A 48 -23.69 4.96 -18.53
CA SER A 48 -25.14 5.09 -18.33
C SER A 48 -25.65 6.34 -19.05
N PRO A 49 -26.86 6.29 -19.65
CA PRO A 49 -27.54 7.50 -20.07
C PRO A 49 -27.92 8.36 -18.85
N ALA A 50 -28.31 9.61 -19.10
CA ALA A 50 -28.82 10.47 -18.03
C ALA A 50 -30.04 9.80 -17.36
N GLY A 51 -30.06 9.81 -16.03
CA GLY A 51 -31.08 9.08 -15.27
C GLY A 51 -30.87 9.19 -13.77
N SER A 52 -31.37 8.21 -13.03
CA SER A 52 -31.16 8.14 -11.59
C SER A 52 -30.69 6.76 -11.16
N PHE A 53 -29.82 6.72 -10.16
CA PHE A 53 -29.31 5.50 -9.55
C PHE A 53 -29.21 5.71 -8.04
N PHE A 54 -29.97 4.93 -7.27
CA PHE A 54 -30.07 5.06 -5.81
C PHE A 54 -30.33 6.50 -5.31
N GLY A 55 -31.26 7.21 -5.97
CA GLY A 55 -31.62 8.58 -5.59
C GLY A 55 -30.58 9.64 -5.98
N ARG A 56 -29.56 9.27 -6.76
CA ARG A 56 -28.57 10.18 -7.31
C ARG A 56 -28.80 10.39 -8.81
N THR A 57 -28.62 11.62 -9.28
CA THR A 57 -28.73 11.93 -10.71
C THR A 57 -27.47 11.49 -11.43
N ILE A 58 -27.62 10.57 -12.39
CA ILE A 58 -26.55 10.13 -13.27
C ILE A 58 -26.49 11.06 -14.48
N THR A 59 -25.28 11.51 -14.78
CA THR A 59 -24.98 12.29 -15.98
C THR A 59 -24.56 11.35 -17.11
N ALA A 60 -25.04 11.62 -18.32
CA ALA A 60 -24.61 10.88 -19.51
C ALA A 60 -23.09 11.04 -19.70
N GLY A 61 -22.40 9.93 -19.90
CA GLY A 61 -20.97 9.95 -20.21
C GLY A 61 -20.65 10.26 -21.68
N PRO A 62 -19.37 10.25 -22.06
CA PRO A 62 -18.21 9.90 -21.23
C PRO A 62 -17.94 10.88 -20.09
N ALA A 63 -17.37 10.38 -18.99
CA ALA A 63 -16.92 11.26 -17.92
C ALA A 63 -15.71 12.09 -18.39
N PRO A 64 -15.62 13.38 -18.04
CA PRO A 64 -14.55 14.24 -18.53
C PRO A 64 -13.21 13.90 -17.85
N THR A 65 -12.10 14.11 -18.57
CA THR A 65 -10.74 13.79 -18.12
C THR A 65 -9.78 14.97 -18.39
N GLY A 66 -8.55 14.87 -17.89
CA GLY A 66 -7.47 15.84 -18.16
C GLY A 66 -7.51 17.13 -17.32
N ALA A 67 -8.39 17.21 -16.31
CA ALA A 67 -8.49 18.36 -15.41
C ALA A 67 -9.06 17.95 -14.03
N THR A 68 -9.34 18.95 -13.19
CA THR A 68 -10.00 18.78 -11.89
C THR A 68 -11.50 19.04 -12.01
N PHE A 69 -12.30 18.13 -11.49
CA PHE A 69 -13.76 18.19 -11.48
C PHE A 69 -14.31 17.80 -10.12
N ALA A 70 -15.45 18.38 -9.71
CA ALA A 70 -16.14 18.01 -8.47
C ALA A 70 -17.02 16.75 -8.63
N HIS A 71 -16.59 15.80 -9.47
CA HIS A 71 -17.39 14.65 -9.90
C HIS A 71 -17.15 13.40 -9.06
N ARG A 72 -18.05 12.43 -9.22
CA ARG A 72 -17.88 11.05 -8.76
C ARG A 72 -17.88 10.11 -9.95
N LEU A 73 -16.98 9.14 -9.92
CA LEU A 73 -16.99 7.96 -10.79
C LEU A 73 -17.63 6.78 -10.06
N ASN A 74 -18.68 6.21 -10.65
CA ASN A 74 -19.26 4.92 -10.25
C ASN A 74 -18.90 3.86 -11.28
N VAL A 75 -18.10 2.87 -10.89
CA VAL A 75 -17.71 1.78 -11.78
C VAL A 75 -18.57 0.55 -11.52
N LEU A 76 -19.36 0.16 -12.52
CA LEU A 76 -20.11 -1.09 -12.59
C LEU A 76 -19.72 -1.82 -13.88
N ASN A 77 -19.68 -3.15 -13.88
CA ASN A 77 -19.41 -3.94 -15.08
C ASN A 77 -20.54 -4.94 -15.33
N GLY A 78 -21.79 -4.48 -15.24
CA GLY A 78 -22.97 -5.36 -15.41
C GLY A 78 -23.03 -6.07 -16.76
N ALA A 79 -22.36 -5.53 -17.78
CA ALA A 79 -22.28 -6.09 -19.12
C ALA A 79 -20.90 -6.66 -19.50
N GLY A 80 -19.96 -6.72 -18.54
CA GLY A 80 -18.74 -7.54 -18.62
C GLY A 80 -17.44 -6.81 -18.99
N SER A 81 -17.47 -5.59 -19.55
CA SER A 81 -16.22 -4.91 -19.95
C SER A 81 -15.60 -4.09 -18.80
N PRO A 82 -14.32 -4.31 -18.43
CA PRO A 82 -13.64 -3.51 -17.43
C PRO A 82 -13.41 -2.08 -17.91
N LEU A 83 -13.43 -1.11 -17.00
CA LEU A 83 -13.03 0.27 -17.29
C LEU A 83 -11.51 0.35 -17.38
N ILE A 84 -10.98 0.95 -18.45
CA ILE A 84 -9.55 1.26 -18.58
C ILE A 84 -9.35 2.77 -18.59
N TYR A 85 -8.45 3.25 -17.72
CA TYR A 85 -7.90 4.60 -17.78
C TYR A 85 -6.45 4.52 -18.24
N ASP A 86 -6.17 5.04 -19.43
CA ASP A 86 -4.84 4.99 -20.04
C ASP A 86 -4.15 6.37 -20.07
N GLY A 87 -2.92 6.38 -20.58
CA GLY A 87 -2.11 7.60 -20.67
C GLY A 87 -2.67 8.69 -21.57
N SER A 88 -3.53 8.36 -22.53
CA SER A 88 -4.13 9.36 -23.43
C SER A 88 -5.14 10.25 -22.71
N LEU A 89 -5.70 9.79 -21.59
CA LEU A 89 -6.66 10.53 -20.76
C LEU A 89 -6.00 11.56 -19.84
N GLY A 90 -4.66 11.60 -19.77
CA GLY A 90 -3.91 12.61 -19.04
C GLY A 90 -4.04 12.50 -17.52
N SER A 91 -4.07 13.66 -16.84
CA SER A 91 -4.21 13.75 -15.38
C SER A 91 -5.60 14.26 -15.01
N THR A 92 -6.38 13.44 -14.33
CA THR A 92 -7.76 13.73 -13.92
C THR A 92 -7.87 13.73 -12.40
N VAL A 93 -8.53 14.73 -11.83
CA VAL A 93 -8.86 14.80 -10.39
C VAL A 93 -10.37 14.87 -10.21
N TYR A 94 -10.97 13.86 -9.60
CA TYR A 94 -12.37 13.84 -9.16
C TYR A 94 -12.44 14.19 -7.67
N ALA A 95 -12.50 15.49 -7.40
CA ALA A 95 -12.48 16.10 -6.06
C ALA A 95 -13.90 16.42 -5.57
N ASN A 96 -14.68 15.40 -5.24
CA ASN A 96 -16.05 15.61 -4.75
C ASN A 96 -16.05 16.08 -3.29
N SER A 97 -15.95 17.39 -3.10
CA SER A 97 -15.75 18.05 -1.81
C SER A 97 -17.06 18.37 -1.06
N ALA A 98 -18.20 17.87 -1.52
CA ALA A 98 -19.43 17.93 -0.74
C ALA A 98 -19.40 16.89 0.41
N SER A 99 -20.07 17.18 1.52
CA SER A 99 -20.07 16.29 2.70
C SER A 99 -20.53 14.88 2.35
N GLY A 100 -19.77 13.87 2.80
CA GLY A 100 -20.04 12.45 2.56
C GLY A 100 -19.82 11.98 1.12
N GLN A 101 -19.31 12.84 0.23
CA GLN A 101 -19.11 12.49 -1.18
C GLN A 101 -17.71 11.94 -1.47
N ARG A 102 -17.66 11.04 -2.46
CA ARG A 102 -16.48 10.26 -2.85
C ARG A 102 -16.13 10.58 -4.30
N GLY A 103 -14.85 10.50 -4.63
CA GLY A 103 -14.38 10.61 -6.02
C GLY A 103 -14.54 9.30 -6.77
N LEU A 104 -14.25 8.16 -6.12
CA LEU A 104 -14.40 6.82 -6.69
C LEU A 104 -15.28 5.92 -5.82
N VAL A 105 -16.19 5.22 -6.48
CA VAL A 105 -16.89 4.07 -5.92
C VAL A 105 -16.93 2.94 -6.96
N MET A 106 -16.84 1.70 -6.49
CA MET A 106 -16.95 0.51 -7.34
C MET A 106 -18.00 -0.44 -6.76
N SER A 107 -18.84 -0.99 -7.64
CA SER A 107 -19.97 -1.86 -7.28
C SER A 107 -20.90 -1.26 -6.22
N SER A 108 -21.39 -0.03 -6.42
CA SER A 108 -22.20 0.67 -5.42
C SER A 108 -23.66 0.20 -5.36
N GLY A 109 -24.12 -0.28 -4.20
CA GLY A 109 -25.54 -0.48 -3.88
C GLY A 109 -26.05 -1.92 -3.87
N SER A 110 -27.37 -2.10 -3.66
CA SER A 110 -28.04 -3.40 -3.70
C SER A 110 -28.27 -3.85 -5.14
N GLY A 111 -28.00 -5.11 -5.46
CA GLY A 111 -28.01 -5.61 -6.84
C GLY A 111 -26.83 -5.11 -7.68
N ALA A 112 -25.85 -4.42 -7.10
CA ALA A 112 -24.71 -3.92 -7.85
C ALA A 112 -23.88 -5.09 -8.42
N PRO A 113 -23.58 -5.09 -9.73
CA PRO A 113 -22.77 -6.14 -10.33
C PRO A 113 -21.31 -6.03 -9.89
N ALA A 114 -20.52 -7.03 -10.30
CA ALA A 114 -19.07 -6.95 -10.22
C ALA A 114 -18.53 -5.70 -10.94
N SER A 115 -17.34 -5.26 -10.56
CA SER A 115 -16.67 -4.11 -11.16
C SER A 115 -15.18 -4.35 -11.29
N SER A 116 -14.60 -3.76 -12.32
CA SER A 116 -13.17 -3.81 -12.58
C SER A 116 -12.75 -2.50 -13.22
N PHE A 117 -11.75 -1.86 -12.63
CA PHE A 117 -11.16 -0.62 -13.08
C PHE A 117 -9.63 -0.79 -13.13
N THR A 118 -9.04 -0.57 -14.30
CA THR A 118 -7.59 -0.67 -14.51
C THR A 118 -7.03 0.67 -14.95
N ILE A 119 -5.99 1.14 -14.25
CA ILE A 119 -5.21 2.32 -14.61
C ILE A 119 -3.92 1.83 -15.27
N THR A 120 -3.80 1.98 -16.58
CA THR A 120 -2.63 1.56 -17.37
C THR A 120 -1.68 2.72 -17.69
N GLY A 121 -2.12 3.97 -17.51
CA GLY A 121 -1.31 5.17 -17.72
C GLY A 121 -1.97 6.42 -17.16
N GLY A 122 -1.32 7.56 -17.34
CA GLY A 122 -1.84 8.84 -16.85
C GLY A 122 -1.92 8.90 -15.32
N SER A 123 -2.72 9.83 -14.79
CA SER A 123 -2.97 9.96 -13.36
C SER A 123 -4.47 10.10 -13.10
N PHE A 124 -5.06 9.12 -12.40
CA PHE A 124 -6.41 9.21 -11.88
C PHE A 124 -6.36 9.50 -10.39
N SER A 125 -6.91 10.65 -10.00
CA SER A 125 -6.90 11.13 -8.63
C SER A 125 -8.32 11.38 -8.13
N THR A 126 -8.55 11.09 -6.87
CA THR A 126 -9.75 11.48 -6.12
C THR A 126 -9.40 12.42 -4.96
N ALA A 127 -8.16 12.92 -4.94
CA ALA A 127 -7.68 13.88 -3.96
C ALA A 127 -8.61 15.11 -3.92
N GLY A 128 -8.96 15.54 -2.71
CA GLY A 128 -9.95 16.60 -2.50
C GLY A 128 -11.39 16.13 -2.30
N SER A 129 -11.66 14.82 -2.42
CA SER A 129 -12.94 14.24 -1.98
C SER A 129 -13.02 14.14 -0.46
N ASN A 130 -14.23 14.27 0.11
CA ASN A 130 -14.44 14.31 1.57
C ASN A 130 -14.72 12.95 2.22
N ALA A 131 -15.07 11.94 1.43
CA ALA A 131 -15.19 10.57 1.89
C ALA A 131 -14.17 9.67 1.17
N ALA A 132 -13.85 8.55 1.81
CA ALA A 132 -12.88 7.61 1.29
C ALA A 132 -13.30 7.08 -0.09
N ASP A 133 -12.36 6.64 -0.92
CA ASP A 133 -12.75 5.83 -2.07
C ASP A 133 -13.24 4.47 -1.59
N ALA A 134 -14.21 3.88 -2.30
CA ALA A 134 -14.79 2.60 -1.90
C ALA A 134 -14.73 1.58 -3.03
N ILE A 135 -13.92 0.55 -2.83
CA ILE A 135 -13.85 -0.62 -3.70
C ILE A 135 -14.71 -1.73 -3.06
N GLY A 136 -15.71 -2.22 -3.82
CA GLY A 136 -16.66 -3.22 -3.33
C GLY A 136 -17.74 -2.67 -2.42
N ASN A 137 -18.37 -1.55 -2.79
CA ASN A 137 -19.47 -0.93 -2.05
C ASN A 137 -20.85 -1.60 -2.31
N SER A 138 -20.86 -2.92 -2.47
CA SER A 138 -22.07 -3.69 -2.81
C SER A 138 -22.68 -4.29 -1.56
N THR A 139 -24.00 -4.31 -1.43
CA THR A 139 -24.68 -5.13 -0.40
C THR A 139 -25.09 -6.49 -0.93
N THR A 140 -24.89 -6.76 -2.23
CA THR A 140 -25.17 -8.06 -2.85
C THR A 140 -24.08 -9.05 -2.50
N SER A 141 -24.47 -10.20 -1.93
CA SER A 141 -23.58 -11.32 -1.63
C SER A 141 -22.80 -11.79 -2.86
N GLY A 142 -21.51 -12.09 -2.67
CA GLY A 142 -20.64 -12.65 -3.71
C GLY A 142 -20.17 -11.66 -4.77
N THR A 143 -20.35 -10.35 -4.55
CA THR A 143 -19.89 -9.34 -5.51
C THR A 143 -18.36 -9.26 -5.49
N THR A 144 -17.75 -9.23 -6.67
CA THR A 144 -16.30 -9.04 -6.82
C THR A 144 -15.98 -7.64 -7.36
N SER A 145 -15.04 -6.93 -6.76
CA SER A 145 -14.57 -5.63 -7.23
C SER A 145 -13.04 -5.58 -7.30
N VAL A 146 -12.50 -5.19 -8.45
CA VAL A 146 -11.04 -5.18 -8.66
C VAL A 146 -10.56 -3.83 -9.17
N LEU A 147 -9.75 -3.15 -8.37
CA LEU A 147 -8.95 -2.01 -8.83
C LEU A 147 -7.53 -2.50 -9.16
N THR A 148 -7.02 -2.16 -10.33
CA THR A 148 -5.66 -2.50 -10.75
C THR A 148 -4.92 -1.25 -11.18
N VAL A 149 -3.69 -1.07 -10.68
CA VAL A 149 -2.72 -0.09 -11.19
C VAL A 149 -1.61 -0.88 -11.88
N ASP A 150 -1.53 -0.71 -13.19
CA ASP A 150 -0.56 -1.36 -14.08
C ASP A 150 0.02 -0.35 -15.06
N GLY A 151 0.64 0.69 -14.50
CA GLY A 151 1.45 1.67 -15.21
C GLY A 151 1.28 3.08 -14.65
N GLY A 152 0.07 3.62 -14.71
CA GLY A 152 -0.22 4.99 -14.31
C GLY A 152 -0.14 5.28 -12.80
N ALA A 153 -0.76 6.39 -12.41
CA ALA A 153 -0.87 6.83 -11.02
C ALA A 153 -2.31 6.77 -10.53
N PHE A 154 -2.53 6.11 -9.38
CA PHE A 154 -3.73 6.28 -8.58
C PHE A 154 -3.43 7.16 -7.37
N ILE A 155 -4.17 8.26 -7.19
CA ILE A 155 -4.04 9.13 -6.02
C ILE A 155 -5.37 9.14 -5.28
N GLY A 156 -5.42 8.46 -4.14
CA GLY A 156 -6.65 8.29 -3.38
C GLY A 156 -7.12 9.56 -2.66
N SER A 157 -8.38 9.51 -2.21
CA SER A 157 -9.01 10.55 -1.42
C SER A 157 -8.21 10.88 -0.16
N GLY A 158 -8.28 12.13 0.29
CA GLY A 158 -7.69 12.55 1.56
C GLY A 158 -8.29 11.79 2.75
N ALA A 159 -9.55 11.38 2.63
CA ALA A 159 -10.25 10.57 3.63
C ALA A 159 -9.88 9.07 3.59
N GLY A 160 -9.03 8.65 2.67
CA GLY A 160 -8.52 7.28 2.55
C GLY A 160 -9.15 6.47 1.42
N THR A 161 -8.82 5.19 1.38
CA THR A 161 -9.35 4.21 0.43
C THR A 161 -9.73 2.94 1.18
N ILE A 162 -10.92 2.44 0.91
CA ILE A 162 -11.47 1.24 1.56
C ILE A 162 -11.61 0.14 0.52
N ILE A 163 -10.99 -1.00 0.81
CA ILE A 163 -11.19 -2.26 0.10
C ILE A 163 -12.24 -3.05 0.87
N ASN A 164 -13.17 -3.67 0.14
CA ASN A 164 -14.29 -4.41 0.71
C ASN A 164 -15.12 -3.54 1.68
N PHE A 165 -15.75 -2.51 1.11
CA PHE A 165 -16.64 -1.62 1.87
C PHE A 165 -17.97 -2.31 2.24
N GLY A 166 -18.50 -3.18 1.36
CA GLY A 166 -19.83 -3.78 1.41
C GLY A 166 -19.86 -5.27 1.81
N GLY A 167 -21.00 -5.94 1.62
CA GLY A 167 -21.51 -7.18 2.23
C GLY A 167 -20.59 -8.38 2.59
N ALA A 168 -21.15 -9.26 3.43
CA ALA A 168 -20.46 -10.30 4.19
C ALA A 168 -19.80 -11.46 3.41
N THR A 169 -19.88 -11.47 2.08
CA THR A 169 -19.26 -12.50 1.23
C THR A 169 -18.57 -11.88 0.02
N ASN A 170 -18.48 -10.54 -0.02
CA ASN A 170 -17.89 -9.84 -1.13
C ASN A 170 -16.38 -10.01 -1.13
N VAL A 171 -15.82 -9.97 -2.32
CA VAL A 171 -14.37 -10.02 -2.54
C VAL A 171 -13.96 -8.72 -3.20
N SER A 172 -13.02 -8.02 -2.60
CA SER A 172 -12.45 -6.81 -3.20
C SER A 172 -10.95 -6.92 -3.25
N THR A 173 -10.38 -6.56 -4.40
CA THR A 173 -8.96 -6.69 -4.66
C THR A 173 -8.41 -5.37 -5.14
N PHE A 174 -7.26 -4.98 -4.60
CA PHE A 174 -6.46 -3.89 -5.10
C PHE A 174 -5.09 -4.42 -5.53
N ASN A 175 -4.83 -4.40 -6.83
CA ASN A 175 -3.58 -4.85 -7.42
C ASN A 175 -2.71 -3.64 -7.78
N ILE A 176 -1.44 -3.69 -7.38
CA ILE A 176 -0.41 -2.78 -7.85
C ILE A 176 0.63 -3.67 -8.54
N ILE A 177 0.66 -3.63 -9.87
CA ILE A 177 1.48 -4.48 -10.73
C ILE A 177 2.65 -3.66 -11.26
N SER A 178 2.35 -2.55 -11.92
CA SER A 178 3.31 -1.55 -12.34
C SER A 178 2.71 -0.15 -12.11
N GLY A 179 3.53 0.89 -12.01
CA GLY A 179 3.05 2.24 -11.66
C GLY A 179 2.97 2.53 -10.16
N SER A 180 2.10 3.47 -9.78
CA SER A 180 2.08 4.00 -8.41
C SER A 180 0.68 4.24 -7.84
N ALA A 181 0.53 3.97 -6.54
CA ALA A 181 -0.64 4.32 -5.74
C ALA A 181 -0.21 5.20 -4.56
N THR A 182 -0.85 6.35 -4.36
CA THR A 182 -0.59 7.26 -3.23
C THR A 182 -1.85 7.47 -2.40
N LEU A 183 -1.85 6.95 -1.17
CA LEU A 183 -3.03 6.90 -0.30
C LEU A 183 -2.74 7.52 1.06
N THR A 184 -3.74 8.10 1.74
CA THR A 184 -3.61 8.47 3.15
C THR A 184 -3.71 7.21 4.00
N THR A 185 -4.93 6.72 4.23
CA THR A 185 -5.20 5.44 4.92
C THR A 185 -5.73 4.43 3.93
N LEU A 186 -5.21 3.21 3.98
CA LEU A 186 -5.75 2.05 3.27
C LEU A 186 -6.42 1.11 4.28
N THR A 187 -7.74 1.03 4.25
CA THR A 187 -8.51 0.09 5.06
C THR A 187 -8.87 -1.12 4.21
N VAL A 188 -8.28 -2.28 4.49
CA VAL A 188 -8.38 -3.44 3.59
C VAL A 188 -9.69 -4.22 3.76
N SER A 189 -10.37 -4.11 4.89
CA SER A 189 -11.72 -4.69 5.03
C SER A 189 -12.54 -3.92 6.06
N ASN A 190 -13.71 -3.44 5.64
CA ASN A 190 -14.62 -2.63 6.46
C ASN A 190 -15.98 -3.29 6.73
N SER A 191 -16.26 -4.45 6.12
CA SER A 191 -17.48 -5.22 6.38
C SER A 191 -17.21 -6.53 7.11
N GLY A 192 -18.10 -6.89 8.03
CA GLY A 192 -18.07 -8.20 8.67
C GLY A 192 -18.37 -9.30 7.65
N GLY A 193 -17.46 -10.26 7.49
CA GLY A 193 -17.60 -11.44 6.63
C GLY A 193 -16.94 -11.36 5.24
N GLY A 194 -16.88 -10.16 4.64
CA GLY A 194 -16.27 -10.00 3.32
C GLY A 194 -14.73 -10.13 3.35
N SER A 195 -14.13 -10.31 2.17
CA SER A 195 -12.69 -10.42 1.98
C SER A 195 -12.14 -9.24 1.19
N GLY A 196 -11.16 -8.57 1.74
CA GLY A 196 -10.34 -7.60 1.02
C GLY A 196 -8.91 -8.07 0.90
N THR A 197 -8.34 -7.90 -0.29
CA THR A 197 -6.97 -8.30 -0.61
C THR A 197 -6.24 -7.16 -1.29
N VAL A 198 -5.00 -6.92 -0.88
CA VAL A 198 -4.07 -6.03 -1.58
C VAL A 198 -2.91 -6.86 -2.08
N ASN A 199 -2.63 -6.80 -3.37
CA ASN A 199 -1.48 -7.43 -4.00
C ASN A 199 -0.50 -6.36 -4.45
N LEU A 200 0.72 -6.42 -3.93
CA LEU A 200 1.82 -5.53 -4.28
C LEU A 200 2.85 -6.35 -5.08
N ASP A 201 2.47 -6.66 -6.32
CA ASP A 201 3.20 -7.51 -7.28
C ASP A 201 4.29 -6.75 -8.06
N GLY A 202 4.37 -5.44 -7.84
CA GLY A 202 5.38 -4.55 -8.39
C GLY A 202 5.02 -3.10 -8.08
N GLY A 203 5.54 -2.16 -8.87
CA GLY A 203 5.23 -0.73 -8.70
C GLY A 203 5.54 -0.18 -7.30
N THR A 204 4.80 0.85 -6.90
CA THR A 204 4.94 1.48 -5.57
C THR A 204 3.59 1.83 -4.96
N LEU A 205 3.36 1.40 -3.72
CA LEU A 205 2.29 1.88 -2.86
C LEU A 205 2.87 2.84 -1.81
N SER A 206 2.61 4.13 -1.94
CA SER A 206 2.92 5.15 -0.93
C SER A 206 1.73 5.39 -0.02
N VAL A 207 1.87 5.15 1.28
CA VAL A 207 0.74 5.21 2.22
C VAL A 207 1.14 5.77 3.58
N ASN A 208 0.19 6.38 4.31
CA ASN A 208 0.43 6.77 5.70
C ASN A 208 0.21 5.59 6.65
N LYS A 209 -0.84 4.80 6.41
CA LYS A 209 -1.25 3.69 7.27
C LYS A 209 -2.08 2.63 6.52
N ILE A 210 -1.88 1.36 6.87
CA ILE A 210 -2.71 0.23 6.43
C ILE A 210 -3.35 -0.43 7.65
N ASN A 211 -4.67 -0.58 7.63
CA ASN A 211 -5.42 -1.18 8.74
C ASN A 211 -6.60 -2.04 8.28
N LYS A 212 -7.25 -2.65 9.28
CA LYS A 212 -8.53 -3.33 9.16
C LYS A 212 -9.55 -2.68 10.09
N ALA A 213 -10.80 -2.54 9.67
CA ALA A 213 -11.84 -1.86 10.44
C ALA A 213 -12.98 -2.78 10.93
N SER A 214 -13.01 -4.05 10.51
CA SER A 214 -14.08 -4.99 10.84
C SER A 214 -13.58 -6.44 10.98
N SER A 215 -14.48 -7.38 11.29
CA SER A 215 -14.16 -8.81 11.40
C SER A 215 -13.93 -9.52 10.05
N GLY A 216 -14.16 -8.86 8.91
CA GLY A 216 -13.87 -9.41 7.59
C GLY A 216 -12.40 -9.83 7.41
N THR A 217 -12.14 -10.61 6.38
CA THR A 217 -10.77 -11.02 6.04
C THR A 217 -10.04 -9.85 5.37
N ALA A 218 -8.84 -9.54 5.85
CA ALA A 218 -7.96 -8.56 5.24
C ALA A 218 -6.57 -9.17 5.01
N SER A 219 -6.18 -9.28 3.75
CA SER A 219 -4.90 -9.85 3.35
C SER A 219 -4.06 -8.82 2.60
N PHE A 220 -2.77 -8.76 2.91
CA PHE A 220 -1.79 -7.95 2.19
C PHE A 220 -0.67 -8.85 1.71
N ASN A 221 -0.41 -8.87 0.41
CA ASN A 221 0.57 -9.75 -0.22
C ASN A 221 1.70 -8.92 -0.81
N PHE A 222 2.90 -9.10 -0.27
CA PHE A 222 4.13 -8.60 -0.88
C PHE A 222 4.64 -9.59 -1.91
N ASN A 223 4.94 -9.10 -3.11
CA ASN A 223 5.48 -9.92 -4.19
C ASN A 223 6.36 -9.08 -5.14
N GLY A 224 7.29 -8.32 -4.58
CA GLY A 224 8.28 -7.55 -5.34
C GLY A 224 7.96 -6.08 -5.57
N GLY A 225 6.78 -5.59 -5.17
CA GLY A 225 6.49 -4.15 -5.17
C GLY A 225 6.98 -3.41 -3.92
N THR A 226 7.13 -2.09 -4.05
CA THR A 226 7.62 -1.22 -2.96
C THR A 226 6.49 -0.63 -2.14
N LEU A 227 6.48 -0.89 -0.83
CA LEU A 227 5.66 -0.16 0.14
C LEU A 227 6.48 1.01 0.68
N LYS A 228 6.02 2.24 0.43
CA LYS A 228 6.72 3.48 0.80
C LYS A 228 5.96 4.24 1.88
N ALA A 229 6.63 4.52 2.99
CA ALA A 229 6.06 5.32 4.07
C ALA A 229 5.98 6.81 3.70
N ARG A 230 4.93 7.47 4.17
CA ARG A 230 4.68 8.90 3.92
C ARG A 230 4.79 9.79 5.15
N GLN A 231 4.87 9.18 6.34
CA GLN A 231 5.01 9.86 7.62
C GLN A 231 5.49 8.87 8.69
N ASN A 232 5.89 9.39 9.85
CA ASN A 232 6.07 8.56 11.04
C ASN A 232 4.72 7.93 11.41
N GLU A 233 4.68 6.61 11.55
CA GLU A 233 3.44 5.90 11.89
C GLU A 233 3.75 4.67 12.77
N PRO A 234 3.43 4.74 14.08
CA PRO A 234 3.68 3.64 15.02
C PRO A 234 2.73 2.44 14.83
N ALA A 235 1.76 2.53 13.92
CA ALA A 235 0.88 1.44 13.55
C ALA A 235 0.74 1.36 12.02
N PHE A 236 1.87 1.33 11.32
CA PHE A 236 1.97 1.46 9.86
C PHE A 236 1.24 0.32 9.13
N ILE A 237 1.41 -0.91 9.61
CA ILE A 237 0.56 -2.05 9.26
C ILE A 237 0.08 -2.68 10.56
N THR A 238 -1.24 -2.75 10.73
CA THR A 238 -1.85 -3.28 11.96
C THR A 238 -3.19 -3.98 11.72
N GLY A 239 -3.48 -5.00 12.52
CA GLY A 239 -4.80 -5.64 12.60
C GLY A 239 -5.23 -6.44 11.37
N LEU A 240 -4.35 -6.64 10.38
CA LEU A 240 -4.66 -7.45 9.20
C LEU A 240 -4.77 -8.95 9.56
N SER A 241 -5.56 -9.70 8.80
CA SER A 241 -5.70 -11.15 9.00
C SER A 241 -4.44 -11.91 8.54
N SER A 242 -3.83 -11.45 7.45
CA SER A 242 -2.54 -11.95 6.98
C SER A 242 -1.72 -10.87 6.29
N VAL A 243 -0.39 -10.95 6.47
CA VAL A 243 0.59 -10.18 5.71
C VAL A 243 1.60 -11.19 5.19
N ASN A 244 1.52 -11.51 3.91
CA ASN A 244 2.27 -12.60 3.31
C ASN A 244 3.43 -12.04 2.48
N VAL A 245 4.59 -12.68 2.59
CA VAL A 245 5.79 -12.40 1.83
C VAL A 245 5.97 -13.52 0.82
N ASN A 246 5.49 -13.30 -0.41
CA ASN A 246 5.59 -14.27 -1.50
C ASN A 246 7.00 -14.23 -2.11
N SER A 247 7.25 -15.07 -3.12
CA SER A 247 8.57 -15.22 -3.77
C SER A 247 9.27 -13.91 -4.19
N GLY A 248 8.53 -12.87 -4.61
CA GLY A 248 9.12 -11.57 -4.95
C GLY A 248 9.63 -10.76 -3.75
N GLY A 249 9.31 -11.18 -2.52
CA GLY A 249 9.72 -10.54 -1.28
C GLY A 249 8.95 -9.26 -0.93
N ALA A 250 9.19 -8.79 0.30
CA ALA A 250 8.69 -7.52 0.82
C ALA A 250 9.74 -6.44 0.64
N ILE A 251 9.43 -5.38 -0.09
CA ILE A 251 10.28 -4.20 -0.22
C ILE A 251 9.62 -3.06 0.55
N ILE A 252 10.25 -2.62 1.64
CA ILE A 252 9.76 -1.55 2.50
C ILE A 252 10.73 -0.39 2.44
N ASP A 253 10.27 0.71 1.85
CA ASP A 253 10.94 2.00 1.84
C ASP A 253 10.38 2.87 2.96
N THR A 254 11.17 3.10 4.00
CA THR A 254 10.73 3.97 5.10
C THR A 254 10.75 5.45 4.74
N ASN A 255 11.37 5.83 3.63
CA ASN A 255 11.44 7.21 3.17
C ASN A 255 11.92 8.19 4.26
N SER A 256 12.82 7.72 5.11
CA SER A 256 13.36 8.42 6.28
C SER A 256 12.39 8.63 7.46
N PHE A 257 11.23 7.98 7.45
CA PHE A 257 10.28 7.96 8.57
C PHE A 257 10.43 6.72 9.45
N ASP A 258 10.04 6.85 10.72
CA ASP A 258 9.95 5.72 11.63
C ASP A 258 8.56 5.09 11.56
N VAL A 259 8.52 3.80 11.23
CA VAL A 259 7.29 3.03 11.03
C VAL A 259 7.34 1.70 11.74
N THR A 260 6.18 1.24 12.22
CA THR A 260 6.05 -0.03 12.94
C THR A 260 5.05 -0.95 12.27
N ILE A 261 5.44 -2.21 12.07
CA ILE A 261 4.56 -3.29 11.62
C ILE A 261 4.24 -4.18 12.82
N ALA A 262 2.96 -4.24 13.17
CA ALA A 262 2.43 -5.04 14.28
C ALA A 262 1.78 -6.36 13.82
N ASN A 263 1.90 -6.69 12.54
CA ASN A 263 1.50 -7.97 11.97
C ASN A 263 2.73 -8.86 11.76
N THR A 264 2.57 -10.18 11.92
CA THR A 264 3.57 -11.15 11.43
C THR A 264 3.73 -11.01 9.92
N LEU A 265 4.97 -10.79 9.45
CA LEU A 265 5.33 -10.97 8.05
C LEU A 265 5.54 -12.47 7.79
N LYS A 266 4.53 -13.12 7.22
CA LYS A 266 4.48 -14.58 7.06
C LYS A 266 5.16 -15.03 5.77
N ASP A 267 5.68 -16.25 5.74
CA ASP A 267 6.01 -16.90 4.47
C ASP A 267 4.73 -17.11 3.66
N GLY A 268 4.64 -16.43 2.52
CA GLY A 268 3.55 -16.61 1.57
C GLY A 268 3.78 -17.77 0.60
N GLY A 269 4.93 -18.43 0.70
CA GLY A 269 5.42 -19.45 -0.22
C GLY A 269 6.50 -18.90 -1.15
N GLY A 270 7.42 -19.78 -1.55
CA GLY A 270 8.45 -19.48 -2.54
C GLY A 270 9.68 -18.75 -2.01
N GLY A 271 9.89 -18.66 -0.69
CA GLY A 271 11.17 -18.23 -0.12
C GLY A 271 11.41 -16.71 -0.12
N GLY A 272 10.36 -15.91 -0.13
CA GLY A 272 10.47 -14.45 -0.11
C GLY A 272 11.18 -13.90 1.13
N GLY A 273 11.93 -12.82 0.95
CA GLY A 273 12.67 -12.12 2.01
C GLY A 273 12.19 -10.69 2.26
N LEU A 274 12.92 -9.95 3.10
CA LEU A 274 12.66 -8.54 3.40
C LEU A 274 13.79 -7.65 2.88
N THR A 275 13.46 -6.62 2.11
CA THR A 275 14.37 -5.52 1.77
C THR A 275 13.90 -4.24 2.42
N LYS A 276 14.73 -3.67 3.30
CA LYS A 276 14.50 -2.42 4.02
C LYS A 276 15.34 -1.30 3.40
N ASN A 277 14.70 -0.25 2.91
CA ASN A 277 15.32 0.89 2.25
C ASN A 277 15.19 2.19 3.07
N ASN A 278 16.07 3.16 2.76
CA ASN A 278 16.11 4.53 3.26
C ASN A 278 16.30 4.70 4.78
N GLY A 279 16.52 5.94 5.23
CA GLY A 279 17.18 6.22 6.52
C GLY A 279 16.35 5.99 7.79
N GLY A 280 15.03 5.81 7.67
CA GLY A 280 14.15 5.71 8.84
C GLY A 280 14.14 4.32 9.46
N THR A 281 13.58 4.18 10.65
CA THR A 281 13.49 2.91 11.37
C THR A 281 12.27 2.12 10.92
N LEU A 282 12.46 0.85 10.56
CA LEU A 282 11.37 -0.13 10.46
C LEU A 282 11.37 -0.98 11.72
N THR A 283 10.32 -0.87 12.53
CA THR A 283 10.15 -1.70 13.73
C THR A 283 9.23 -2.88 13.45
N LEU A 284 9.70 -4.09 13.77
CA LEU A 284 8.88 -5.30 13.79
C LEU A 284 8.62 -5.69 15.25
N THR A 285 7.35 -5.66 15.67
CA THR A 285 6.96 -6.04 17.05
C THR A 285 6.55 -7.50 17.16
N VAL A 286 6.41 -8.18 16.02
CA VAL A 286 6.10 -9.60 15.94
C VAL A 286 7.16 -10.27 15.08
N ALA A 287 7.64 -11.43 15.54
CA ALA A 287 8.60 -12.25 14.83
C ALA A 287 8.13 -12.54 13.39
N PRO A 288 8.87 -12.16 12.34
CA PRO A 288 8.58 -12.59 10.99
C PRO A 288 8.79 -14.11 10.84
N THR A 289 8.07 -14.72 9.91
CA THR A 289 8.20 -16.15 9.59
C THR A 289 8.48 -16.41 8.12
N TYR A 290 8.76 -15.37 7.32
CA TYR A 290 9.28 -15.55 5.96
C TYR A 290 10.65 -16.26 6.00
N THR A 291 10.96 -16.98 4.93
CA THR A 291 12.13 -17.88 4.87
C THR A 291 13.29 -17.30 4.06
N GLY A 292 13.06 -16.24 3.29
CA GLY A 292 14.11 -15.55 2.54
C GLY A 292 14.99 -14.61 3.39
N PRO A 293 16.09 -14.10 2.82
CA PRO A 293 17.04 -13.24 3.52
C PRO A 293 16.45 -11.87 3.87
N THR A 294 17.07 -11.17 4.83
CA THR A 294 16.86 -9.74 5.03
C THR A 294 18.03 -8.93 4.51
N VAL A 295 17.71 -7.85 3.79
CA VAL A 295 18.67 -6.85 3.34
C VAL A 295 18.27 -5.50 3.90
N ILE A 296 19.16 -4.89 4.70
CA ILE A 296 19.00 -3.53 5.24
C ILE A 296 19.89 -2.61 4.40
N ASN A 297 19.34 -2.03 3.35
CA ASN A 297 20.09 -1.12 2.47
C ASN A 297 20.39 0.23 3.14
N GLY A 298 19.58 0.63 4.12
CA GLY A 298 19.80 1.84 4.91
C GLY A 298 18.84 1.99 6.08
N GLY A 299 19.19 2.91 6.97
CA GLY A 299 18.48 3.13 8.24
C GLY A 299 18.62 1.94 9.18
N THR A 300 17.59 1.76 10.01
CA THR A 300 17.58 0.73 11.07
C THR A 300 16.43 -0.23 10.86
N LEU A 301 16.71 -1.53 11.00
CA LEU A 301 15.70 -2.53 11.31
C LEU A 301 15.68 -2.72 12.83
N ALA A 302 14.54 -2.46 13.47
CA ALA A 302 14.36 -2.69 14.90
C ALA A 302 13.55 -3.96 15.13
N LEU A 303 14.13 -4.91 15.85
CA LEU A 303 13.46 -6.13 16.31
C LEU A 303 13.05 -5.93 17.77
N ASN A 304 11.75 -5.80 18.00
CA ASN A 304 11.19 -5.56 19.33
C ASN A 304 10.04 -6.53 19.65
N PRO A 305 10.31 -7.85 19.65
CA PRO A 305 9.28 -8.86 19.91
C PRO A 305 8.90 -8.90 21.39
N SER A 306 7.64 -9.23 21.69
CA SER A 306 7.17 -9.44 23.07
C SER A 306 7.63 -10.75 23.71
N ASN A 307 8.10 -11.70 22.89
CA ASN A 307 8.58 -13.02 23.29
C ASN A 307 9.95 -13.28 22.64
N THR A 308 10.72 -14.23 23.19
CA THR A 308 11.98 -14.65 22.58
C THR A 308 11.76 -15.12 21.15
N PHE A 309 12.61 -14.60 20.25
CA PHE A 309 12.49 -14.79 18.82
C PHE A 309 13.81 -15.31 18.23
N ALA A 310 13.78 -16.43 17.52
CA ALA A 310 14.93 -16.90 16.75
C ALA A 310 14.84 -16.43 15.29
N TYR A 311 15.78 -15.58 14.87
CA TYR A 311 15.99 -15.14 13.50
C TYR A 311 17.11 -15.98 12.87
N ASN A 312 16.75 -16.99 12.08
CA ASN A 312 17.71 -17.93 11.48
C ASN A 312 18.17 -17.53 10.07
N ASN A 313 17.46 -16.61 9.41
CA ASN A 313 17.85 -16.15 8.08
C ASN A 313 19.06 -15.20 8.20
N THR A 314 19.78 -15.00 7.09
CA THR A 314 20.86 -14.01 7.03
C THR A 314 20.30 -12.59 6.97
N ILE A 315 20.87 -11.69 7.77
CA ILE A 315 20.73 -10.23 7.63
C ILE A 315 22.00 -9.67 6.98
N SER A 316 21.84 -8.84 5.94
CA SER A 316 22.94 -8.23 5.19
C SER A 316 22.63 -6.76 4.84
N GLY A 317 23.59 -6.05 4.24
CA GLY A 317 23.41 -4.69 3.73
C GLY A 317 24.24 -3.63 4.46
N ALA A 318 23.95 -2.36 4.21
CA ALA A 318 24.71 -1.23 4.77
C ALA A 318 24.09 -0.63 6.04
N GLY A 319 22.85 -0.98 6.36
CA GLY A 319 22.12 -0.43 7.51
C GLY A 319 22.42 -1.13 8.83
N SER A 320 21.71 -0.69 9.87
CA SER A 320 21.91 -1.08 11.26
C SER A 320 20.80 -1.98 11.78
N LEU A 321 21.10 -2.72 12.85
CA LEU A 321 20.13 -3.52 13.59
C LEU A 321 19.95 -2.95 15.01
N ALA A 322 18.71 -2.82 15.45
CA ALA A 322 18.38 -2.48 16.83
C ALA A 322 17.58 -3.59 17.49
N ILE A 323 17.95 -3.96 18.71
CA ILE A 323 17.29 -4.99 19.53
C ILE A 323 16.62 -4.30 20.71
N GLY A 324 15.30 -4.48 20.83
CA GLY A 324 14.49 -3.99 21.95
C GLY A 324 13.84 -5.08 22.80
N GLY A 325 13.95 -6.34 22.40
CA GLY A 325 13.38 -7.50 23.08
C GLY A 325 14.37 -8.67 23.14
N ALA A 326 13.88 -9.89 23.37
CA ALA A 326 14.73 -11.09 23.36
C ALA A 326 14.85 -11.66 21.93
N VAL A 327 16.04 -11.61 21.35
CA VAL A 327 16.32 -12.05 19.97
C VAL A 327 17.52 -13.01 19.96
N ILE A 328 17.37 -14.13 19.25
CA ILE A 328 18.43 -15.08 18.94
C ILE A 328 18.76 -14.92 17.45
N LEU A 329 19.99 -14.54 17.10
CA LEU A 329 20.46 -14.52 15.72
C LEU A 329 21.18 -15.84 15.40
N GLY A 330 20.51 -16.72 14.66
CA GLY A 330 21.07 -18.02 14.25
C GLY A 330 21.82 -17.99 12.91
N GLY A 331 21.53 -17.00 12.06
CA GLY A 331 22.16 -16.86 10.74
C GLY A 331 23.55 -16.24 10.76
N ALA A 332 24.25 -16.29 9.62
CA ALA A 332 25.47 -15.52 9.38
C ALA A 332 25.09 -14.09 8.96
N ASN A 333 25.25 -13.12 9.87
CA ASN A 333 24.85 -11.73 9.65
C ASN A 333 26.04 -10.88 9.24
N THR A 334 25.89 -10.17 8.11
CA THR A 334 26.98 -9.49 7.38
C THR A 334 26.70 -8.02 7.08
N TYR A 335 25.71 -7.43 7.74
CA TYR A 335 25.45 -6.00 7.58
C TYR A 335 26.56 -5.14 8.20
N LEU A 336 26.75 -3.95 7.65
CA LEU A 336 27.87 -3.07 8.00
C LEU A 336 27.55 -2.09 9.14
N GLY A 337 26.28 -1.74 9.36
CA GLY A 337 25.88 -0.81 10.42
C GLY A 337 25.94 -1.46 11.80
N THR A 338 26.11 -0.64 12.84
CA THR A 338 26.19 -1.09 14.24
C THR A 338 24.95 -1.90 14.65
N THR A 339 25.16 -2.90 15.50
CA THR A 339 24.11 -3.58 16.26
C THR A 339 23.94 -2.92 17.61
N SER A 340 22.77 -2.36 17.89
CA SER A 340 22.46 -1.76 19.19
C SER A 340 21.47 -2.61 19.97
N VAL A 341 21.91 -3.14 21.12
CA VAL A 341 21.05 -3.84 22.08
C VAL A 341 20.56 -2.82 23.11
N ASN A 342 19.39 -2.25 22.84
CA ASN A 342 18.83 -1.15 23.62
C ASN A 342 18.08 -1.64 24.86
N ALA A 343 17.49 -2.82 24.78
CA ALA A 343 16.79 -3.51 25.86
C ALA A 343 16.70 -5.02 25.55
N GLY A 344 16.35 -5.82 26.56
CA GLY A 344 16.21 -7.26 26.39
C GLY A 344 17.56 -7.97 26.22
N SER A 345 17.58 -8.99 25.37
CA SER A 345 18.76 -9.83 25.16
C SER A 345 18.99 -10.10 23.69
N LEU A 346 20.24 -9.97 23.24
CA LEU A 346 20.71 -10.53 21.99
C LEU A 346 21.51 -11.80 22.28
N THR A 347 21.06 -12.94 21.77
CA THR A 347 21.80 -14.20 21.81
C THR A 347 22.34 -14.52 20.41
N LEU A 348 23.65 -14.71 20.27
CA LEU A 348 24.27 -15.10 19.00
C LEU A 348 24.39 -16.63 18.92
N GLY A 349 23.63 -17.23 18.01
CA GLY A 349 23.81 -18.63 17.59
C GLY A 349 24.64 -18.78 16.31
N GLY A 350 24.69 -17.73 15.48
CA GLY A 350 25.46 -17.65 14.25
C GLY A 350 26.68 -16.72 14.35
N SER A 351 26.93 -15.93 13.30
CA SER A 351 28.01 -14.94 13.26
C SER A 351 27.47 -13.52 13.07
N LEU A 352 28.21 -12.53 13.57
CA LEU A 352 27.88 -11.12 13.41
C LEU A 352 29.15 -10.31 13.11
N THR A 353 29.16 -9.60 11.97
CA THR A 353 30.33 -8.82 11.55
C THR A 353 30.34 -7.36 12.00
N SER A 354 29.21 -6.84 12.49
CA SER A 354 29.09 -5.44 12.92
C SER A 354 29.61 -5.23 14.35
N ASP A 355 30.05 -4.01 14.66
CA ASP A 355 30.20 -3.54 16.04
C ASP A 355 28.91 -3.75 16.84
N VAL A 356 29.03 -4.11 18.13
CA VAL A 356 27.90 -4.29 19.04
C VAL A 356 27.97 -3.31 20.20
N THR A 357 26.91 -2.53 20.40
CA THR A 357 26.73 -1.66 21.56
C THR A 357 25.61 -2.23 22.44
N VAL A 358 25.86 -2.40 23.74
CA VAL A 358 24.88 -2.92 24.70
C VAL A 358 24.58 -1.85 25.74
N ALA A 359 23.29 -1.49 25.87
CA ALA A 359 22.84 -0.53 26.87
C ALA A 359 22.88 -1.14 28.29
N GLY A 360 22.98 -0.30 29.32
CA GLY A 360 22.94 -0.75 30.72
C GLY A 360 21.61 -1.46 31.03
N GLY A 361 21.69 -2.74 31.43
CA GLY A 361 20.51 -3.58 31.70
C GLY A 361 20.02 -4.40 30.51
N ALA A 362 20.72 -4.37 29.37
CA ALA A 362 20.55 -5.33 28.29
C ALA A 362 21.64 -6.39 28.31
N ASP A 363 21.36 -7.55 27.71
CA ASP A 363 22.29 -8.68 27.69
C ASP A 363 22.76 -9.01 26.27
N LEU A 364 24.04 -9.37 26.15
CA LEU A 364 24.61 -10.03 24.97
C LEU A 364 25.12 -11.41 25.41
N ALA A 365 24.67 -12.47 24.74
CA ALA A 365 24.99 -13.85 25.08
C ALA A 365 25.17 -14.73 23.82
N GLY A 366 25.45 -16.01 24.04
CA GLY A 366 25.53 -17.03 22.99
C GLY A 366 26.95 -17.51 22.68
N GLU A 367 27.05 -18.55 21.88
CA GLU A 367 28.31 -19.20 21.48
C GLU A 367 28.77 -18.76 20.07
N GLY A 368 28.02 -17.84 19.45
CA GLY A 368 28.35 -17.25 18.16
C GLY A 368 29.58 -16.34 18.20
N SER A 369 30.07 -15.95 17.03
CA SER A 369 31.24 -15.06 16.89
C SER A 369 30.85 -13.64 16.51
N THR A 370 31.50 -12.67 17.15
CA THR A 370 31.57 -11.27 16.68
C THR A 370 32.95 -11.01 16.06
N THR A 371 32.99 -10.30 14.93
CA THR A 371 34.27 -9.88 14.31
C THR A 371 34.45 -8.36 14.22
N GLY A 372 33.48 -7.60 14.74
CA GLY A 372 33.53 -6.13 14.91
C GLY A 372 33.67 -5.75 16.37
#